data_AF-A0A401ZCP6-F1
#
_entry.id   AF-A0A401ZCP6-F1
#
_cell.length_a   1.000
_cell.length_b   1.000
_cell.length_c   1.000
_cell.angle_alpha   90.00
_cell.angle_beta   90.00
_cell.angle_gamma   90.00
#
_symmetry.space_group_name_H-M   'P 1'
#
loop_
_entity.id
_entity.type
_entity.pdbx_description
1 polymer ?
#
loop_
_entity_poly.entity_id
_entity_poly.type
_entity_poly.pdbx_seq_one_letter_code
_entity_poly.pdbx_strand_id
1 'polypeptide(L)'
;MMQMNNKSPESRLYCKGVPTDRMGRVSPFAVVGSLLSLLLIVGAGALLLLRPALSSHAQSVAAVNGDCSLIVPSQPLTAQGLATPYQLVATDRDKGACHENNLKQAAFVQGAIFDPQTNQISIYNPLVVDRGDKPAVAPVVPKLPSGAVVGLWFGFNGDNLTLRGDKQNLQTSNCVNGLADSIFGQFAYCNASAFFNAANQAITSGKLTVPDLGTASDGMTCPTVRDFSLIDMDQSDNVTTQYIIDPATGHMAQHTDAVASQLPQGTLLSNGSDNGLLSLGLDSALNCRSWVAPDLANPGHTVPALPLNELQAAAHQAAPVALVPSGDPMVKVGDNSSLAKVNLYRAGVDQPLAQSLANANTAQYCLSFLDNAPSRIFADKAMTIQKPSADPLLANNLFTFLAQRFNGSWGPGGLNCQGLLGLQSPIKLTMQGNITVDATLVGTRPVKGKQDQNQPAKKPDTDKQQSTPTPVATQPATGKQQQSTPTPVATPTATGTPQQQSIPSPVATPTATGTPQQQSIPSPVATPTATGTPQQQGTPTSTATQPVTK
;
A
#
# COMPACT_ATOMS: atom_id res chain seq x y z
N MET A 1 -36.12 -11.78 -52.34
CA MET A 1 -36.25 -10.41 -52.86
C MET A 1 -34.87 -9.75 -52.84
N MET A 2 -34.35 -9.36 -54.01
CA MET A 2 -33.17 -8.51 -54.35
C MET A 2 -31.81 -8.89 -53.69
N GLN A 3 -30.78 -9.50 -54.33
CA GLN A 3 -30.02 -9.22 -55.57
C GLN A 3 -29.49 -7.75 -55.61
N MET A 4 -28.21 -7.39 -55.85
CA MET A 4 -27.13 -7.84 -56.78
C MET A 4 -25.75 -7.40 -56.22
N ASN A 5 -24.63 -8.15 -56.31
CA ASN A 5 -23.70 -8.43 -57.43
C ASN A 5 -22.81 -7.27 -57.96
N ASN A 6 -21.54 -7.28 -57.53
CA ASN A 6 -20.29 -7.41 -58.33
C ASN A 6 -19.89 -6.34 -59.40
N LYS A 7 -18.69 -5.75 -59.25
CA LYS A 7 -17.53 -5.72 -60.21
C LYS A 7 -16.67 -4.44 -60.15
N SER A 8 -15.37 -4.63 -59.92
CA SER A 8 -14.22 -3.84 -60.44
C SER A 8 -14.05 -4.09 -61.97
N PRO A 9 -13.23 -3.35 -62.79
CA PRO A 9 -11.82 -3.02 -62.49
C PRO A 9 -11.11 -1.85 -63.26
N GLU A 10 -9.79 -1.78 -63.07
CA GLU A 10 -8.69 -1.29 -63.95
C GLU A 10 -8.33 0.21 -64.13
N SER A 11 -7.20 0.59 -63.48
CA SER A 11 -5.93 1.13 -64.01
C SER A 11 -5.83 1.98 -65.30
N ARG A 12 -5.13 3.12 -65.22
CA ARG A 12 -3.98 3.52 -66.10
C ARG A 12 -3.27 4.81 -65.63
N LEU A 13 -1.93 4.76 -65.58
CA LEU A 13 -0.99 5.89 -65.56
C LEU A 13 -0.93 6.59 -66.94
N TYR A 14 -0.61 7.89 -67.00
CA TYR A 14 0.53 8.46 -67.78
C TYR A 14 0.72 9.99 -67.58
N CYS A 15 1.89 10.46 -68.02
CA CYS A 15 2.71 11.59 -67.55
C CYS A 15 2.41 13.02 -68.08
N LYS A 16 2.96 13.99 -67.30
CA LYS A 16 3.70 15.24 -67.64
C LYS A 16 3.17 16.25 -68.67
N GLY A 17 3.16 17.53 -68.25
CA GLY A 17 3.33 18.71 -69.11
C GLY A 17 3.39 20.03 -68.32
N VAL A 18 4.51 20.75 -68.43
CA VAL A 18 4.74 22.19 -68.11
C VAL A 18 5.24 22.77 -69.45
N PRO A 19 4.90 24.00 -69.95
CA PRO A 19 5.06 25.35 -69.35
C PRO A 19 3.88 26.31 -69.70
N THR A 20 3.75 27.60 -69.35
CA THR A 20 4.61 28.80 -69.47
C THR A 20 3.91 30.00 -68.79
N ASP A 21 4.71 31.00 -68.40
CA ASP A 21 4.36 32.34 -67.93
C ASP A 21 3.29 33.12 -68.74
N ARG A 22 2.39 33.81 -68.02
CA ARG A 22 1.81 35.09 -68.44
C ARG A 22 1.68 36.05 -67.26
N MET A 23 2.42 37.15 -67.35
CA MET A 23 2.28 38.35 -66.52
C MET A 23 0.88 38.96 -66.64
N GLY A 24 0.30 39.39 -65.51
CA GLY A 24 -0.99 40.07 -65.47
C GLY A 24 -1.25 40.85 -64.17
N ARG A 25 -0.71 42.08 -64.11
CA ARG A 25 -1.22 43.30 -63.43
C ARG A 25 -1.69 43.22 -61.97
N VAL A 26 -0.86 43.79 -61.08
CA VAL A 26 -1.19 44.11 -59.68
C VAL A 26 -2.12 45.33 -59.60
N SER A 27 -3.23 45.19 -58.88
CA SER A 27 -4.19 46.25 -58.55
C SER A 27 -3.64 47.16 -57.43
N PRO A 28 -3.80 48.50 -57.51
CA PRO A 28 -3.26 49.44 -56.51
C PRO A 28 -3.98 49.40 -55.15
N PHE A 29 -5.00 48.54 -54.96
CA PHE A 29 -5.70 48.37 -53.69
C PHE A 29 -5.12 47.29 -52.77
N ALA A 30 -4.07 46.57 -53.17
CA ALA A 30 -3.41 45.54 -52.35
C ALA A 30 -2.36 46.09 -51.35
N VAL A 31 -1.98 47.37 -51.45
CA VAL A 31 -0.90 47.95 -50.63
C VAL A 31 -1.42 48.71 -49.39
N VAL A 32 -2.68 49.14 -49.37
CA VAL A 32 -3.26 49.85 -48.21
C VAL A 32 -3.75 48.87 -47.13
N GLY A 33 -4.17 47.66 -47.50
CA GLY A 33 -4.56 46.61 -46.54
C GLY A 33 -3.38 46.04 -45.72
N SER A 34 -2.19 45.99 -46.30
CA SER A 34 -1.02 45.36 -45.66
C SER A 34 -0.29 46.26 -44.64
N LEU A 35 -0.50 47.59 -44.70
CA LEU A 35 0.08 48.54 -43.73
C LEU A 35 -0.77 48.70 -42.46
N LEU A 36 -2.10 48.52 -42.53
CA LEU A 36 -2.96 48.48 -41.33
C LEU A 36 -2.78 47.18 -40.53
N SER A 37 -2.50 46.05 -41.19
CA SER A 37 -2.24 44.78 -40.52
C SER A 37 -0.90 44.78 -39.76
N LEU A 38 0.14 45.47 -40.28
CA LEU A 38 1.43 45.54 -39.61
C LEU A 38 1.43 46.53 -38.42
N LEU A 39 0.68 47.63 -38.49
CA LEU A 39 0.52 48.57 -37.37
C LEU A 39 -0.31 48.01 -36.21
N LEU A 40 -1.29 47.13 -36.48
CA LEU A 40 -2.03 46.42 -35.42
C LEU A 40 -1.19 45.31 -34.76
N ILE A 41 -0.30 44.64 -35.50
CA ILE A 41 0.60 43.60 -34.96
C ILE A 41 1.75 44.24 -34.14
N VAL A 42 2.26 45.40 -34.53
CA VAL A 42 3.32 46.11 -33.77
C VAL A 42 2.74 46.92 -32.60
N GLY A 43 1.52 47.47 -32.72
CA GLY A 43 0.81 48.17 -31.63
C GLY A 43 0.33 47.24 -30.51
N ALA A 44 -0.09 46.01 -30.83
CA ALA A 44 -0.40 45.00 -29.82
C ALA A 44 0.84 44.44 -29.12
N GLY A 45 2.00 44.42 -29.81
CA GLY A 45 3.28 44.01 -29.25
C GLY A 45 3.87 44.99 -28.22
N ALA A 46 3.65 46.30 -28.41
CA ALA A 46 4.19 47.32 -27.48
C ALA A 46 3.36 47.48 -26.18
N LEU A 47 2.07 47.13 -26.18
CA LEU A 47 1.24 47.15 -24.96
C LEU A 47 1.31 45.86 -24.13
N LEU A 48 1.97 44.82 -24.65
CA LEU A 48 2.26 43.56 -23.95
C LEU A 48 3.61 43.59 -23.20
N LEU A 49 4.47 44.59 -23.46
CA LEU A 49 5.80 44.73 -22.83
C LEU A 49 5.85 45.74 -21.66
N LEU A 50 4.72 46.36 -21.31
CA LEU A 50 4.60 47.33 -20.20
C LEU A 50 3.46 46.99 -19.23
N ARG A 51 3.03 45.72 -19.18
CA ARG A 51 2.23 45.24 -18.05
C ARG A 51 3.21 45.02 -16.89
N PRO A 52 3.01 45.64 -15.71
CA PRO A 52 3.74 45.20 -14.53
C PRO A 52 3.49 43.69 -14.42
N ALA A 53 4.58 42.93 -14.32
CA ALA A 53 4.52 41.52 -14.03
C ALA A 53 3.80 41.35 -12.69
N LEU A 54 2.46 41.27 -12.74
CA LEU A 54 1.73 40.39 -11.86
C LEU A 54 2.28 39.03 -12.21
N SER A 55 3.37 38.70 -11.53
CA SER A 55 3.91 37.38 -11.40
C SER A 55 2.68 36.50 -11.18
N SER A 56 2.29 35.76 -12.22
CA SER A 56 1.43 34.61 -12.02
C SER A 56 2.28 33.68 -11.19
N HIS A 57 2.24 33.90 -9.89
CA HIS A 57 2.40 32.87 -8.91
C HIS A 57 1.22 31.95 -9.22
N ALA A 58 1.37 31.09 -10.24
CA ALA A 58 0.97 29.72 -10.01
C ALA A 58 1.76 29.37 -8.75
N GLN A 59 1.11 29.55 -7.59
CA GLN A 59 1.62 29.03 -6.35
C GLN A 59 1.94 27.59 -6.70
N SER A 60 3.22 27.23 -6.74
CA SER A 60 3.59 25.85 -6.57
C SER A 60 2.86 25.47 -5.30
N VAL A 61 1.79 24.68 -5.42
CA VAL A 61 1.19 24.06 -4.25
C VAL A 61 2.36 23.38 -3.59
N ALA A 62 2.77 23.85 -2.42
CA ALA A 62 3.92 23.29 -1.73
C ALA A 62 3.68 21.77 -1.70
N ALA A 63 4.69 21.00 -2.12
CA ALA A 63 4.58 19.55 -2.09
C ALA A 63 4.13 19.16 -0.67
N VAL A 64 3.04 18.41 -0.58
CA VAL A 64 2.50 17.95 0.69
C VAL A 64 3.60 17.15 1.39
N ASN A 65 3.84 17.40 2.68
CA ASN A 65 4.86 16.67 3.42
C ASN A 65 4.49 15.18 3.49
N GLY A 66 5.22 14.34 2.77
CA GLY A 66 5.03 12.89 2.77
C GLY A 66 5.70 12.18 3.95
N ASP A 67 6.53 12.86 4.76
CA ASP A 67 7.29 12.26 5.85
C ASP A 67 6.66 12.58 7.22
N CYS A 68 5.84 11.66 7.73
CA CYS A 68 5.16 11.81 9.01
C CYS A 68 5.61 10.78 10.05
N SER A 69 5.38 11.10 11.31
CA SER A 69 5.62 10.24 12.45
C SER A 69 4.32 9.98 13.18
N LEU A 70 4.13 8.75 13.64
CA LEU A 70 3.00 8.37 14.48
C LEU A 70 3.48 8.13 15.90
N ILE A 71 2.94 8.89 16.87
CA ILE A 71 3.21 8.63 18.28
C ILE A 71 2.36 7.45 18.72
N VAL A 72 3.02 6.37 19.10
CA VAL A 72 2.41 5.19 19.70
C VAL A 72 2.11 5.48 21.17
N PRO A 73 0.87 5.28 21.65
CA PRO A 73 0.51 5.51 23.04
C PRO A 73 1.22 4.49 23.95
N SER A 74 1.26 4.77 25.25
CA SER A 74 1.75 3.82 26.24
C SER A 74 0.89 2.56 26.28
N GLN A 75 1.52 1.39 26.40
CA GLN A 75 0.87 0.08 26.50
C GLN A 75 -0.15 -0.18 25.36
N PRO A 76 0.25 -0.01 24.08
CA PRO A 76 -0.64 -0.02 22.92
C PRO A 76 -1.38 -1.35 22.71
N LEU A 77 -0.92 -2.43 23.34
CA LEU A 77 -1.51 -3.77 23.28
C LEU A 77 -2.58 -4.03 24.36
N THR A 78 -2.90 -3.03 25.20
CA THR A 78 -3.93 -3.13 26.26
C THR A 78 -5.23 -2.47 25.80
N ALA A 79 -6.35 -2.78 26.47
CA ALA A 79 -7.64 -2.14 26.18
C ALA A 79 -7.55 -0.59 26.22
N GLN A 80 -6.88 -0.05 27.22
CA GLN A 80 -6.69 1.39 27.35
C GLN A 80 -5.76 1.95 26.26
N GLY A 81 -4.68 1.24 25.93
CA GLY A 81 -3.76 1.65 24.87
C GLY A 81 -4.40 1.64 23.49
N LEU A 82 -5.21 0.62 23.19
CA LEU A 82 -6.00 0.54 21.95
C LEU A 82 -6.95 1.74 21.81
N ALA A 83 -7.64 2.11 22.89
CA ALA A 83 -8.58 3.23 22.89
C ALA A 83 -7.93 4.62 23.03
N THR A 84 -6.62 4.68 23.28
CA THR A 84 -5.89 5.94 23.34
C THR A 84 -5.53 6.37 21.93
N PRO A 85 -5.93 7.57 21.47
CA PRO A 85 -5.61 8.03 20.12
C PRO A 85 -4.09 8.08 19.87
N TYR A 86 -3.69 7.54 18.73
CA TYR A 86 -2.36 7.72 18.17
C TYR A 86 -2.27 9.13 17.58
N GLN A 87 -1.09 9.73 17.62
CA GLN A 87 -0.94 11.14 17.22
C GLN A 87 -0.04 11.29 16.01
N LEU A 88 -0.58 11.83 14.92
CA LEU A 88 0.16 12.18 13.72
C LEU A 88 0.91 13.50 13.89
N VAL A 89 2.13 13.56 13.39
CA VAL A 89 3.01 14.73 13.48
C VAL A 89 4.03 14.67 12.36
N ALA A 90 4.48 15.82 11.85
CA ALA A 90 5.60 15.87 10.91
C ALA A 90 6.89 15.26 11.51
N THR A 91 7.55 14.37 10.75
CA THR A 91 8.84 13.79 11.14
C THR A 91 9.91 14.87 11.27
N ASP A 92 9.91 15.77 10.27
CA ASP A 92 10.68 17.01 10.22
C ASP A 92 9.70 18.17 10.03
N ARG A 93 9.67 19.10 11.00
CA ARG A 93 8.73 20.23 10.99
C ARG A 93 9.05 21.26 9.91
N ASP A 94 10.30 21.32 9.47
CA ASP A 94 10.75 22.30 8.48
C ASP A 94 10.29 21.92 7.05
N LYS A 95 9.89 20.66 6.85
CA LYS A 95 9.30 20.16 5.60
C LYS A 95 7.78 20.38 5.49
N GLY A 96 7.15 20.97 6.51
CA GLY A 96 5.71 21.22 6.55
C GLY A 96 4.94 20.29 7.50
N ALA A 97 3.71 20.66 7.83
CA ALA A 97 2.87 19.91 8.75
C ALA A 97 2.31 18.60 8.14
N CYS A 98 1.93 17.68 9.02
CA CYS A 98 1.14 16.50 8.68
C CYS A 98 -0.24 16.66 9.30
N HIS A 99 -1.27 16.37 8.51
CA HIS A 99 -2.67 16.46 8.93
C HIS A 99 -3.40 15.17 8.60
N GLU A 100 -4.02 14.56 9.60
CA GLU A 100 -4.72 13.28 9.48
C GLU A 100 -5.93 13.38 8.55
N ASN A 101 -6.58 14.54 8.48
CA ASN A 101 -7.68 14.79 7.54
C ASN A 101 -7.23 15.06 6.10
N ASN A 102 -5.92 15.05 5.82
CA ASN A 102 -5.39 15.13 4.47
C ASN A 102 -5.25 13.72 3.89
N LEU A 103 -5.96 13.46 2.78
CA LEU A 103 -6.00 12.15 2.13
C LEU A 103 -4.61 11.61 1.74
N LYS A 104 -3.60 12.48 1.56
CA LYS A 104 -2.22 12.12 1.21
C LYS A 104 -1.26 12.05 2.41
N GLN A 105 -1.76 12.20 3.63
CA GLN A 105 -0.97 12.17 4.87
C GLN A 105 -1.65 11.36 5.98
N ALA A 106 -2.82 10.77 5.73
CA ALA A 106 -3.55 10.00 6.71
C ALA A 106 -2.79 8.74 7.14
N ALA A 107 -2.71 8.49 8.45
CA ALA A 107 -2.18 7.28 9.03
C ALA A 107 -3.29 6.43 9.65
N PHE A 108 -3.13 5.12 9.64
CA PHE A 108 -4.16 4.18 10.04
C PHE A 108 -3.57 3.14 10.98
N VAL A 109 -4.38 2.69 11.93
CA VAL A 109 -4.03 1.58 12.81
C VAL A 109 -5.11 0.53 12.75
N GLN A 110 -4.71 -0.73 12.64
CA GLN A 110 -5.60 -1.87 12.73
C GLN A 110 -5.07 -2.86 13.77
N GLY A 111 -5.93 -3.25 14.71
CA GLY A 111 -5.65 -4.24 15.73
C GLY A 111 -6.42 -5.53 15.50
N ALA A 112 -5.74 -6.66 15.67
CA ALA A 112 -6.38 -7.97 15.76
C ALA A 112 -6.05 -8.62 17.11
N ILE A 113 -7.07 -9.24 17.68
CA ILE A 113 -7.05 -9.78 19.03
C ILE A 113 -7.39 -11.26 18.92
N PHE A 114 -6.40 -12.11 19.18
CA PHE A 114 -6.59 -13.55 19.29
C PHE A 114 -6.92 -13.92 20.73
N ASP A 115 -8.06 -14.60 20.93
CA ASP A 115 -8.50 -15.11 22.23
C ASP A 115 -8.03 -16.57 22.41
N PRO A 116 -7.09 -16.85 23.33
CA PRO A 116 -6.61 -18.23 23.55
C PRO A 116 -7.67 -19.15 24.17
N GLN A 117 -8.74 -18.61 24.76
CA GLN A 117 -9.79 -19.42 25.40
C GLN A 117 -10.77 -19.95 24.37
N THR A 118 -11.16 -19.11 23.42
CA THR A 118 -12.13 -19.44 22.37
C THR A 118 -11.48 -19.82 21.04
N ASN A 119 -10.19 -19.52 20.86
CA ASN A 119 -9.43 -19.63 19.60
C ASN A 119 -9.99 -18.76 18.47
N GLN A 120 -10.73 -17.70 18.82
CA GLN A 120 -11.32 -16.78 17.85
C GLN A 120 -10.52 -15.49 17.73
N ILE A 121 -10.66 -14.83 16.59
CA ILE A 121 -10.10 -13.50 16.32
C ILE A 121 -11.21 -12.47 16.41
N SER A 122 -10.90 -11.29 16.94
CA SER A 122 -11.72 -10.07 16.87
C SER A 122 -10.86 -8.89 16.44
N ILE A 123 -11.48 -7.86 15.88
CA ILE A 123 -10.80 -6.69 15.32
C ILE A 123 -11.14 -5.45 16.15
N TYR A 124 -10.18 -4.54 16.24
CA TYR A 124 -10.40 -3.21 16.77
C TYR A 124 -9.55 -2.24 15.95
N ASN A 125 -10.10 -1.11 15.54
CA ASN A 125 -9.38 -0.11 14.75
C ASN A 125 -9.05 1.12 15.63
N PRO A 126 -7.85 1.21 16.23
CA PRO A 126 -7.46 2.39 17.01
C PRO A 126 -7.55 3.66 16.19
N LEU A 127 -7.89 4.77 16.84
CA LEU A 127 -8.03 6.06 16.18
C LEU A 127 -6.69 6.79 16.06
N VAL A 128 -6.44 7.42 14.91
CA VAL A 128 -5.38 8.42 14.74
C VAL A 128 -6.00 9.83 14.76
N VAL A 129 -5.30 10.78 15.37
CA VAL A 129 -5.63 12.21 15.38
C VAL A 129 -4.36 13.03 15.14
N ASP A 130 -4.49 14.30 14.77
CA ASP A 130 -3.34 15.21 14.79
C ASP A 130 -2.82 15.42 16.23
N ARG A 131 -1.51 15.62 16.37
CA ARG A 131 -0.91 15.88 17.68
C ARG A 131 -1.54 17.13 18.33
N GLY A 132 -2.20 16.91 19.46
CA GLY A 132 -2.84 17.96 20.26
C GLY A 132 -4.35 18.03 20.08
N ASP A 133 -4.88 17.38 19.05
CA ASP A 133 -6.32 17.34 18.79
C ASP A 133 -7.03 16.36 19.72
N LYS A 134 -8.32 16.63 19.91
CA LYS A 134 -9.24 15.68 20.51
C LYS A 134 -10.02 14.97 19.41
N PRO A 135 -10.32 13.67 19.57
CA PRO A 135 -11.27 12.98 18.70
C PRO A 135 -12.59 13.74 18.59
N ALA A 136 -13.23 13.71 17.42
CA ALA A 136 -14.58 14.24 17.25
C ALA A 136 -15.58 13.47 18.13
N VAL A 137 -15.38 12.15 18.25
CA VAL A 137 -16.07 11.27 19.21
C VAL A 137 -15.02 10.41 19.91
N ALA A 138 -15.13 10.28 21.23
CA ALA A 138 -14.19 9.49 22.02
C ALA A 138 -14.17 8.01 21.56
N PRO A 139 -12.99 7.39 21.41
CA PRO A 139 -12.90 5.98 21.04
C PRO A 139 -13.59 5.06 22.05
N VAL A 140 -14.17 3.97 21.54
CA VAL A 140 -14.74 2.90 22.37
C VAL A 140 -13.60 2.16 23.05
N VAL A 141 -13.68 1.95 24.37
CA VAL A 141 -12.71 1.12 25.09
C VAL A 141 -13.08 -0.35 24.91
N PRO A 142 -12.26 -1.17 24.21
CA PRO A 142 -12.62 -2.55 23.95
C PRO A 142 -12.46 -3.41 25.21
N LYS A 143 -13.27 -4.47 25.32
CA LYS A 143 -13.07 -5.51 26.32
C LYS A 143 -12.19 -6.61 25.74
N LEU A 144 -10.98 -6.76 26.26
CA LEU A 144 -10.06 -7.82 25.84
C LEU A 144 -10.28 -9.11 26.65
N PRO A 145 -10.20 -10.30 26.00
CA PRO A 145 -10.20 -11.57 26.72
C PRO A 145 -8.93 -11.71 27.58
N SER A 146 -9.01 -12.54 28.63
CA SER A 146 -7.85 -12.79 29.48
C SER A 146 -6.81 -13.62 28.72
N GLY A 147 -5.56 -13.13 28.70
CA GLY A 147 -4.46 -13.76 27.95
C GLY A 147 -4.48 -13.46 26.44
N ALA A 148 -5.31 -12.52 25.98
CA ALA A 148 -5.40 -12.17 24.57
C ALA A 148 -4.04 -11.80 23.97
N VAL A 149 -3.80 -12.26 22.74
CA VAL A 149 -2.62 -11.86 21.95
C VAL A 149 -3.07 -10.78 20.97
N VAL A 150 -2.59 -9.55 21.20
CA VAL A 150 -2.93 -8.39 20.38
C VAL A 150 -1.80 -8.12 19.39
N GLY A 151 -2.12 -8.04 18.10
CA GLY A 151 -1.24 -7.52 17.06
C GLY A 151 -1.76 -6.18 16.54
N LEU A 152 -0.86 -5.29 16.13
CA LEU A 152 -1.16 -4.01 15.50
C LEU A 152 -0.44 -3.87 14.18
N TRP A 153 -1.12 -3.32 13.17
CA TRP A 153 -0.57 -2.98 11.87
C TRP A 153 -0.86 -1.52 11.59
N PHE A 154 0.09 -0.87 10.91
CA PHE A 154 0.05 0.56 10.64
C PHE A 154 0.10 0.79 9.15
N GLY A 155 -0.78 1.68 8.70
CA GLY A 155 -0.80 2.17 7.34
C GLY A 155 -0.72 3.66 7.20
N PHE A 156 -0.39 4.10 6.00
CA PHE A 156 -0.11 5.49 5.70
C PHE A 156 -0.35 5.76 4.22
N ASN A 157 -0.95 6.91 3.92
CA ASN A 157 -1.21 7.36 2.54
C ASN A 157 -0.14 8.34 2.01
N GLY A 158 0.81 8.76 2.85
CA GLY A 158 1.96 9.56 2.43
C GLY A 158 3.15 8.69 2.04
N ASP A 159 4.38 9.23 2.11
CA ASP A 159 5.58 8.51 1.68
C ASP A 159 6.17 7.63 2.79
N ASN A 160 6.37 8.22 3.98
CA ASN A 160 7.10 7.59 5.09
C ASN A 160 6.39 7.80 6.42
N LEU A 161 6.08 6.69 7.12
CA LEU A 161 5.55 6.70 8.47
C LEU A 161 6.59 6.17 9.47
N THR A 162 7.10 7.06 10.32
CA THR A 162 8.00 6.69 11.42
C THR A 162 7.25 6.49 12.72
N LEU A 163 7.33 5.30 13.33
CA LEU A 163 6.80 5.08 14.67
C LEU A 163 7.69 5.77 15.71
N ARG A 164 7.09 6.63 16.55
CA ARG A 164 7.74 7.31 17.67
C ARG A 164 7.00 7.03 18.97
N GLY A 165 7.67 7.24 20.08
CA GLY A 165 7.12 7.02 21.42
C GLY A 165 8.22 6.80 22.43
N ASP A 166 7.83 6.40 23.64
CA ASP A 166 8.80 5.91 24.62
C ASP A 166 9.53 4.67 24.07
N LYS A 167 10.86 4.65 24.15
CA LYS A 167 11.68 3.59 23.55
C LYS A 167 11.40 2.23 24.19
N GLN A 168 11.23 2.21 25.51
CA GLN A 168 10.92 0.97 26.23
C GLN A 168 9.55 0.46 25.79
N ASN A 169 8.55 1.34 25.65
CA ASN A 169 7.21 1.00 25.19
C ASN A 169 7.19 0.39 23.78
N LEU A 170 7.94 0.96 22.82
CA LEU A 170 8.03 0.40 21.47
C LEU A 170 8.69 -0.98 21.48
N GLN A 171 9.74 -1.17 22.29
CA GLN A 171 10.43 -2.45 22.43
C GLN A 171 9.56 -3.52 23.09
N THR A 172 8.91 -3.20 24.22
CA THR A 172 8.05 -4.16 24.94
C THR A 172 6.78 -4.51 24.18
N SER A 173 6.34 -3.63 23.28
CA SER A 173 5.21 -3.89 22.37
C SER A 173 5.64 -4.59 21.07
N ASN A 174 6.92 -4.95 20.93
CA ASN A 174 7.48 -5.59 19.75
C ASN A 174 7.17 -4.82 18.46
N CYS A 175 7.31 -3.49 18.49
CA CYS A 175 7.10 -2.64 17.32
C CYS A 175 8.27 -2.73 16.35
N VAL A 176 7.96 -2.95 15.07
CA VAL A 176 8.89 -3.04 13.96
C VAL A 176 8.42 -2.10 12.86
N ASN A 177 9.26 -1.15 12.50
CA ASN A 177 9.00 -0.16 11.44
C ASN A 177 10.03 -0.27 10.32
N GLY A 178 10.96 -1.22 10.38
CA GLY A 178 12.02 -1.44 9.40
C GLY A 178 13.26 -2.08 10.00
N LEU A 179 14.41 -1.87 9.34
CA LEU A 179 15.71 -2.34 9.78
C LEU A 179 16.61 -1.15 10.12
N ALA A 180 16.95 -0.98 11.41
CA ALA A 180 17.70 0.17 11.91
C ALA A 180 17.05 1.50 11.45
N ASP A 181 17.82 2.39 10.82
CA ASP A 181 17.33 3.68 10.32
C ASP A 181 16.61 3.59 8.95
N SER A 182 16.40 2.37 8.44
CA SER A 182 15.72 2.12 7.17
C SER A 182 14.32 1.58 7.41
N ILE A 183 13.33 2.48 7.43
CA ILE A 183 11.92 2.12 7.64
C ILE A 183 11.31 1.41 6.42
N PHE A 184 10.14 0.79 6.58
CA PHE A 184 9.38 0.18 5.48
C PHE A 184 8.61 1.20 4.62
N GLY A 185 8.67 2.50 4.92
CA GLY A 185 7.89 3.51 4.22
C GLY A 185 6.49 3.62 4.81
N GLN A 186 5.48 3.09 4.12
CA GLN A 186 4.05 3.26 4.46
C GLN A 186 3.51 2.20 5.44
N PHE A 187 4.35 1.28 5.90
CA PHE A 187 3.97 0.12 6.70
C PHE A 187 4.76 0.02 8.02
N ALA A 188 4.11 -0.48 9.06
CA ALA A 188 4.76 -0.94 10.28
C ALA A 188 3.85 -1.93 11.02
N TYR A 189 4.36 -2.56 12.07
CA TYR A 189 3.53 -3.38 12.96
C TYR A 189 4.06 -3.39 14.39
N CYS A 190 3.22 -3.78 15.34
CA CYS A 190 3.61 -4.15 16.70
C CYS A 190 3.04 -5.53 17.03
N ASN A 191 3.90 -6.43 17.50
CA ASN A 191 3.52 -7.77 17.99
C ASN A 191 2.83 -8.70 16.96
N ALA A 192 2.93 -8.39 15.65
CA ALA A 192 2.32 -9.18 14.58
C ALA A 192 2.75 -10.65 14.60
N SER A 193 4.05 -10.94 14.76
CA SER A 193 4.54 -12.32 14.76
C SER A 193 4.00 -13.15 15.93
N ALA A 194 3.79 -12.56 17.10
CA ALA A 194 3.16 -13.26 18.22
C ALA A 194 1.69 -13.58 17.93
N PHE A 195 0.96 -12.64 17.34
CA PHE A 195 -0.41 -12.84 16.88
C PHE A 195 -0.51 -13.97 15.85
N PHE A 196 0.29 -13.91 14.77
CA PHE A 196 0.26 -14.93 13.73
C PHE A 196 0.68 -16.30 14.25
N ASN A 197 1.68 -16.38 15.13
CA ASN A 197 2.05 -17.64 15.77
C ASN A 197 0.88 -18.26 16.54
N ALA A 198 0.13 -17.46 17.32
CA ALA A 198 -1.02 -17.94 18.07
C ALA A 198 -2.17 -18.40 17.14
N ALA A 199 -2.49 -17.60 16.12
CA ALA A 199 -3.51 -17.93 15.13
C ALA A 199 -3.15 -19.18 14.33
N ASN A 200 -1.93 -19.28 13.80
CA ASN A 200 -1.47 -20.43 13.03
C ASN A 200 -1.38 -21.72 13.85
N GLN A 201 -1.06 -21.64 15.15
CA GLN A 201 -1.16 -22.79 16.05
C GLN A 201 -2.62 -23.25 16.22
N ALA A 202 -3.56 -22.32 16.36
CA ALA A 202 -4.99 -22.65 16.41
C ALA A 202 -5.49 -23.24 15.09
N ILE A 203 -5.06 -22.72 13.94
CA ILE A 203 -5.39 -23.24 12.60
C ILE A 203 -4.84 -24.66 12.43
N THR A 204 -3.55 -24.85 12.70
CA THR A 204 -2.88 -26.16 12.57
C THR A 204 -3.50 -27.22 13.50
N SER A 205 -3.99 -26.81 14.66
CA SER A 205 -4.70 -27.70 15.60
C SER A 205 -6.20 -27.86 15.31
N GLY A 206 -6.73 -27.25 14.24
CA GLY A 206 -8.13 -27.33 13.84
C GLY A 206 -9.11 -26.57 14.75
N LYS A 207 -8.60 -25.64 15.58
CA LYS A 207 -9.40 -24.84 16.53
C LYS A 207 -9.86 -23.50 15.97
N LEU A 208 -9.13 -22.96 15.00
CA LEU A 208 -9.50 -21.77 14.23
C LEU A 208 -9.67 -22.17 12.77
N THR A 209 -10.87 -22.01 12.23
CA THR A 209 -11.16 -22.34 10.84
C THR A 209 -10.94 -21.11 9.96
N VAL A 210 -10.09 -21.24 8.94
CA VAL A 210 -9.90 -20.22 7.90
C VAL A 210 -11.00 -20.41 6.84
N PRO A 211 -11.83 -19.40 6.55
CA PRO A 211 -12.87 -19.53 5.53
C PRO A 211 -12.29 -19.80 4.14
N ASP A 212 -12.94 -20.71 3.40
CA ASP A 212 -12.59 -21.01 2.01
C ASP A 212 -12.74 -19.78 1.11
N LEU A 213 -11.98 -19.76 0.01
CA LEU A 213 -12.16 -18.78 -1.05
C LEU A 213 -13.43 -19.06 -1.85
N GLY A 214 -14.15 -18.00 -2.20
CA GLY A 214 -15.31 -18.09 -3.08
C GLY A 214 -14.95 -18.23 -4.56
N THR A 215 -15.98 -18.27 -5.39
CA THR A 215 -15.89 -18.12 -6.84
C THR A 215 -16.33 -16.71 -7.22
N ALA A 216 -15.47 -15.99 -7.93
CA ALA A 216 -15.72 -14.66 -8.45
C ALA A 216 -16.73 -14.69 -9.61
N SER A 217 -17.26 -13.52 -9.97
CA SER A 217 -18.28 -13.36 -11.02
C SER A 217 -17.79 -13.70 -12.43
N ASP A 218 -16.48 -13.79 -12.62
CA ASP A 218 -15.79 -14.27 -13.81
C ASP A 218 -15.72 -15.81 -13.89
N GLY A 219 -16.13 -16.53 -12.84
CA GLY A 219 -16.01 -17.98 -12.69
C GLY A 219 -14.66 -18.47 -12.17
N MET A 220 -13.71 -17.58 -11.88
CA MET A 220 -12.41 -17.91 -11.29
C MET A 220 -12.47 -17.90 -9.76
N THR A 221 -11.43 -18.41 -9.10
CA THR A 221 -11.32 -18.28 -7.65
C THR A 221 -11.22 -16.79 -7.26
N CYS A 222 -11.87 -16.42 -6.16
CA CYS A 222 -11.73 -15.10 -5.57
C CYS A 222 -10.27 -14.81 -5.23
N PRO A 223 -9.75 -13.60 -5.56
CA PRO A 223 -8.36 -13.26 -5.30
C PRO A 223 -8.09 -13.18 -3.80
N THR A 224 -6.82 -13.32 -3.42
CA THR A 224 -6.34 -13.00 -2.07
C THR A 224 -5.34 -11.86 -2.15
N VAL A 225 -4.84 -11.39 -1.00
CA VAL A 225 -3.75 -10.40 -0.93
C VAL A 225 -2.41 -10.91 -1.47
N ARG A 226 -2.30 -12.20 -1.81
CA ARG A 226 -1.13 -12.80 -2.46
C ARG A 226 -1.39 -13.18 -3.93
N ASP A 227 -2.43 -12.64 -4.53
CA ASP A 227 -2.75 -12.80 -5.97
C ASP A 227 -2.07 -11.70 -6.80
N PHE A 228 -1.36 -12.10 -7.86
CA PHE A 228 -0.65 -11.19 -8.76
C PHE A 228 -1.56 -10.17 -9.45
N SER A 229 -2.88 -10.39 -9.56
CA SER A 229 -3.80 -9.44 -10.20
C SER A 229 -4.17 -8.23 -9.35
N LEU A 230 -3.87 -8.28 -8.05
CA LEU A 230 -4.25 -7.27 -7.06
C LEU A 230 -3.08 -6.37 -6.66
N ILE A 231 -1.93 -7.00 -6.42
CA ILE A 231 -0.75 -6.41 -5.82
C ILE A 231 -0.11 -5.28 -6.64
N ASP A 232 0.61 -4.38 -5.97
CA ASP A 232 1.61 -3.50 -6.60
C ASP A 232 3.06 -3.91 -6.30
N MET A 233 4.00 -2.94 -6.36
CA MET A 233 5.40 -3.17 -6.05
C MET A 233 5.67 -3.48 -4.57
N ASP A 234 4.73 -3.14 -3.69
CA ASP A 234 4.87 -3.13 -2.22
C ASP A 234 3.77 -4.00 -1.58
N GLN A 235 3.73 -5.28 -1.93
CA GLN A 235 2.57 -6.11 -1.61
C GLN A 235 2.32 -6.32 -0.11
N SER A 236 1.12 -6.80 0.23
CA SER A 236 0.71 -7.12 1.61
C SER A 236 0.64 -5.91 2.55
N ASP A 237 0.68 -4.70 1.98
CA ASP A 237 0.21 -3.48 2.61
C ASP A 237 -1.27 -3.26 2.24
N ASN A 238 -1.96 -2.18 2.59
CA ASN A 238 -1.81 -1.53 3.85
C ASN A 238 -2.92 -2.06 4.79
N VAL A 239 -3.61 -1.30 5.63
CA VAL A 239 -4.71 -1.84 6.48
C VAL A 239 -6.10 -1.58 5.89
N THR A 240 -7.15 -2.23 6.41
CA THR A 240 -8.54 -2.00 5.97
C THR A 240 -9.29 -0.96 6.83
N THR A 241 -8.60 -0.36 7.81
CA THR A 241 -9.19 0.64 8.71
C THR A 241 -9.75 1.84 7.94
N GLN A 242 -10.92 2.31 8.36
CA GLN A 242 -11.51 3.57 7.92
C GLN A 242 -11.83 4.44 9.14
N TYR A 243 -11.75 5.75 8.96
CA TYR A 243 -12.19 6.74 9.94
C TYR A 243 -13.29 7.63 9.36
N ILE A 244 -14.03 8.30 10.24
CA ILE A 244 -14.96 9.37 9.88
C ILE A 244 -14.30 10.71 10.20
N ILE A 245 -14.26 11.61 9.23
CA ILE A 245 -13.86 13.01 9.41
C ILE A 245 -15.14 13.81 9.73
N ASP A 246 -15.15 14.54 10.84
CA ASP A 246 -16.18 15.51 11.13
C ASP A 246 -16.02 16.73 10.20
N PRO A 247 -16.99 17.05 9.32
CA PRO A 247 -16.88 18.15 8.38
C PRO A 247 -16.86 19.53 9.06
N ALA A 248 -17.33 19.65 10.31
CA ALA A 248 -17.36 20.91 11.03
C ALA A 248 -16.00 21.27 11.64
N THR A 249 -15.26 20.27 12.12
CA THR A 249 -14.00 20.47 12.86
C THR A 249 -12.78 19.95 12.11
N GLY A 250 -12.95 19.04 11.16
CA GLY A 250 -11.87 18.28 10.53
C GLY A 250 -11.27 17.21 11.45
N HIS A 251 -11.83 16.98 12.64
CA HIS A 251 -11.34 15.98 13.58
C HIS A 251 -11.80 14.57 13.22
N MET A 252 -11.03 13.58 13.67
CA MET A 252 -11.25 12.17 13.37
C MET A 252 -12.13 11.49 14.41
N ALA A 253 -12.89 10.49 13.97
CA ALA A 253 -13.61 9.54 14.80
C ALA A 253 -13.55 8.11 14.24
N GLN A 254 -13.75 7.11 15.09
CA GLN A 254 -13.84 5.70 14.66
C GLN A 254 -15.03 5.50 13.73
N HIS A 255 -14.89 4.64 12.71
CA HIS A 255 -15.99 4.30 11.82
C HIS A 255 -16.92 3.27 12.47
N THR A 256 -17.93 3.75 13.21
CA THR A 256 -18.95 2.93 13.86
C THR A 256 -20.35 3.50 13.62
N ASP A 257 -21.40 2.69 13.76
CA ASP A 257 -22.78 3.12 13.59
C ASP A 257 -23.17 4.24 14.58
N ALA A 258 -22.64 4.14 15.81
CA ALA A 258 -22.84 5.15 16.85
C ALA A 258 -22.20 6.49 16.50
N VAL A 259 -21.03 6.49 15.85
CA VAL A 259 -20.37 7.70 15.36
C VAL A 259 -21.08 8.22 14.11
N ALA A 260 -21.43 7.36 13.16
CA ALA A 260 -22.14 7.75 11.94
C ALA A 260 -23.51 8.41 12.26
N SER A 261 -24.17 7.97 13.32
CA SER A 261 -25.41 8.59 13.82
C SER A 261 -25.18 10.00 14.41
N GLN A 262 -24.00 10.25 14.99
CA GLN A 262 -23.62 11.56 15.54
C GLN A 262 -23.07 12.50 14.46
N LEU A 263 -22.43 11.95 13.43
CA LEU A 263 -21.80 12.66 12.32
C LEU A 263 -22.42 12.22 10.97
N PRO A 264 -23.71 12.51 10.72
CA PRO A 264 -24.40 12.03 9.52
C PRO A 264 -23.89 12.66 8.21
N GLN A 265 -23.08 13.72 8.30
CA GLN A 265 -22.39 14.36 7.17
C GLN A 265 -20.89 14.04 7.16
N GLY A 266 -20.45 13.09 7.99
CA GLY A 266 -19.06 12.65 8.07
C GLY A 266 -18.57 12.08 6.75
N THR A 267 -17.31 12.36 6.42
CA THR A 267 -16.67 11.78 5.24
C THR A 267 -15.75 10.63 5.64
N LEU A 268 -15.71 9.57 4.83
CA LEU A 268 -14.84 8.43 5.09
C LEU A 268 -13.41 8.73 4.64
N LEU A 269 -12.47 8.42 5.51
CA LEU A 269 -11.05 8.38 5.24
C LEU A 269 -10.62 6.90 5.21
N SER A 270 -9.92 6.48 4.16
CA SER A 270 -9.56 5.08 3.92
C SER A 270 -8.09 4.93 3.53
N ASN A 271 -7.56 3.73 3.79
CA ASN A 271 -6.21 3.33 3.39
C ASN A 271 -6.30 2.42 2.16
N GLY A 272 -5.76 2.87 1.03
CA GLY A 272 -6.17 2.41 -0.30
C GLY A 272 -5.32 1.32 -0.97
N SER A 273 -4.26 0.81 -0.36
CA SER A 273 -3.37 -0.21 -0.97
C SER A 273 -3.91 -1.64 -0.85
N ASP A 274 -3.11 -2.69 -1.00
CA ASP A 274 -3.55 -4.06 -1.33
C ASP A 274 -4.72 -4.61 -0.49
N ASN A 275 -4.61 -4.60 0.84
CA ASN A 275 -5.67 -5.12 1.71
C ASN A 275 -6.97 -4.30 1.63
N GLY A 276 -6.86 -2.97 1.59
CA GLY A 276 -7.99 -2.07 1.40
C GLY A 276 -8.61 -2.26 0.01
N LEU A 277 -7.77 -2.40 -1.02
CA LEU A 277 -8.17 -2.65 -2.40
C LEU A 277 -8.89 -3.98 -2.54
N LEU A 278 -8.42 -5.05 -1.90
CA LEU A 278 -9.10 -6.34 -1.86
C LEU A 278 -10.49 -6.18 -1.25
N SER A 279 -10.51 -5.73 0.00
CA SER A 279 -11.68 -5.84 0.88
C SER A 279 -12.77 -4.82 0.56
N LEU A 280 -12.38 -3.62 0.10
CA LEU A 280 -13.29 -2.49 -0.14
C LEU A 280 -13.54 -2.26 -1.64
N GLY A 281 -12.66 -2.74 -2.52
CA GLY A 281 -12.75 -2.55 -3.96
C GLY A 281 -13.10 -3.83 -4.73
N LEU A 282 -12.13 -4.73 -4.84
CA LEU A 282 -12.19 -5.92 -5.69
C LEU A 282 -13.26 -6.92 -5.26
N ASP A 283 -13.43 -7.16 -3.96
CA ASP A 283 -14.46 -8.08 -3.48
C ASP A 283 -15.86 -7.66 -3.92
N SER A 284 -16.16 -6.37 -3.79
CA SER A 284 -17.42 -5.78 -4.25
C SER A 284 -17.58 -5.83 -5.76
N ALA A 285 -16.49 -5.72 -6.52
CA ALA A 285 -16.49 -5.84 -7.98
C ALA A 285 -16.80 -7.27 -8.43
N LEU A 286 -16.16 -8.24 -7.78
CA LEU A 286 -16.16 -9.63 -8.21
C LEU A 286 -17.22 -10.48 -7.52
N ASN A 287 -18.01 -9.91 -6.60
CA ASN A 287 -18.92 -10.64 -5.72
C ASN A 287 -18.19 -11.68 -4.85
N CYS A 288 -16.98 -11.32 -4.44
CA CYS A 288 -16.16 -12.07 -3.50
C CYS A 288 -16.39 -11.56 -2.07
N ARG A 289 -15.83 -12.28 -1.09
CA ARG A 289 -15.96 -11.93 0.33
C ARG A 289 -14.65 -12.20 1.06
N SER A 290 -14.05 -11.14 1.58
CA SER A 290 -12.96 -11.21 2.54
C SER A 290 -13.39 -11.93 3.82
N TRP A 291 -12.42 -12.56 4.50
CA TRP A 291 -12.64 -13.01 5.86
C TRP A 291 -12.86 -11.81 6.79
N VAL A 292 -13.98 -11.81 7.49
CA VAL A 292 -14.35 -10.80 8.50
C VAL A 292 -14.39 -11.40 9.91
N ALA A 293 -14.16 -10.57 10.92
CA ALA A 293 -14.28 -10.93 12.33
C ALA A 293 -14.99 -9.83 13.13
N PRO A 294 -15.52 -10.13 14.34
CA PRO A 294 -16.26 -9.16 15.15
C PRO A 294 -15.46 -7.89 15.44
N ASP A 295 -16.09 -6.73 15.26
CA ASP A 295 -15.52 -5.42 15.59
C ASP A 295 -15.80 -5.06 17.07
N LEU A 296 -14.75 -4.94 17.87
CA LEU A 296 -14.85 -4.57 19.28
C LEU A 296 -15.18 -3.08 19.49
N ALA A 297 -15.00 -2.24 18.48
CA ALA A 297 -15.44 -0.84 18.50
C ALA A 297 -16.89 -0.68 18.03
N ASN A 298 -17.43 -1.63 17.25
CA ASN A 298 -18.80 -1.62 16.75
C ASN A 298 -19.52 -2.96 17.02
N PRO A 299 -19.95 -3.21 18.28
CA PRO A 299 -20.55 -4.49 18.66
C PRO A 299 -21.75 -4.89 17.79
N GLY A 300 -21.75 -6.13 17.31
CA GLY A 300 -22.77 -6.65 16.38
C GLY A 300 -22.37 -6.57 14.91
N HIS A 301 -21.27 -5.88 14.60
CA HIS A 301 -20.71 -5.79 13.26
C HIS A 301 -19.44 -6.63 13.11
N THR A 302 -19.09 -6.93 11.87
CA THR A 302 -17.85 -7.62 11.51
C THR A 302 -17.12 -6.82 10.45
N VAL A 303 -15.79 -6.81 10.51
CA VAL A 303 -14.94 -6.07 9.58
C VAL A 303 -13.82 -6.95 9.04
N PRO A 304 -13.33 -6.72 7.80
CA PRO A 304 -12.13 -7.35 7.31
C PRO A 304 -10.90 -6.75 8.00
N ALA A 305 -9.77 -7.45 7.94
CA ALA A 305 -8.50 -6.93 8.46
C ALA A 305 -7.31 -7.54 7.72
N LEU A 306 -6.20 -6.80 7.66
CA LEU A 306 -4.92 -7.27 7.13
C LEU A 306 -4.53 -8.67 7.63
N PRO A 307 -4.47 -8.93 8.95
CA PRO A 307 -4.11 -10.26 9.44
C PRO A 307 -5.08 -11.36 9.02
N LEU A 308 -6.37 -11.07 8.81
CA LEU A 308 -7.33 -12.07 8.32
C LEU A 308 -7.08 -12.39 6.85
N ASN A 309 -6.83 -11.36 6.04
CA ASN A 309 -6.50 -11.53 4.62
C ASN A 309 -5.20 -12.32 4.45
N GLU A 310 -4.17 -12.04 5.25
CA GLU A 310 -2.90 -12.77 5.20
C GLU A 310 -3.04 -14.23 5.63
N LEU A 311 -3.79 -14.52 6.70
CA LEU A 311 -4.08 -15.89 7.13
C LEU A 311 -4.89 -16.66 6.06
N GLN A 312 -5.87 -16.00 5.42
CA GLN A 312 -6.64 -16.60 4.33
C GLN A 312 -5.77 -16.89 3.11
N ALA A 313 -4.91 -15.95 2.73
CA ALA A 313 -3.95 -16.13 1.64
C ALA A 313 -2.94 -17.25 1.95
N ALA A 314 -2.44 -17.33 3.19
CA ALA A 314 -1.52 -18.38 3.62
C ALA A 314 -2.16 -19.77 3.56
N ALA A 315 -3.45 -19.89 3.87
CA ALA A 315 -4.18 -21.15 3.83
C ALA A 315 -4.55 -21.58 2.40
N HIS A 316 -4.96 -20.64 1.55
CA HIS A 316 -5.75 -20.95 0.36
C HIS A 316 -5.20 -20.41 -0.97
N GLN A 317 -4.22 -19.50 -0.99
CA GLN A 317 -3.67 -18.99 -2.26
C GLN A 317 -2.91 -20.12 -2.98
N ALA A 318 -3.38 -20.48 -4.16
CA ALA A 318 -2.68 -21.42 -5.04
C ALA A 318 -1.46 -20.77 -5.71
N ALA A 319 -0.49 -21.60 -6.09
CA ALA A 319 0.67 -21.14 -6.84
C ALA A 319 0.24 -20.58 -8.22
N PRO A 320 0.89 -19.50 -8.70
CA PRO A 320 1.99 -18.80 -8.04
C PRO A 320 1.50 -17.86 -6.93
N VAL A 321 2.19 -17.90 -5.78
CA VAL A 321 1.89 -17.05 -4.61
C VAL A 321 2.79 -15.82 -4.66
N ALA A 322 2.20 -14.64 -4.65
CA ALA A 322 2.96 -13.42 -4.52
C ALA A 322 3.52 -13.31 -3.09
N LEU A 323 4.84 -13.25 -2.97
CA LEU A 323 5.57 -13.04 -1.72
C LEU A 323 6.57 -11.90 -1.90
N VAL A 324 6.75 -11.08 -0.86
CA VAL A 324 7.56 -9.84 -0.90
C VAL A 324 8.94 -10.10 -1.51
N PRO A 325 9.26 -9.60 -2.72
CA PRO A 325 10.54 -9.84 -3.36
C PRO A 325 11.63 -8.93 -2.79
N SER A 326 12.90 -9.26 -2.94
CA SER A 326 14.01 -8.44 -2.43
C SER A 326 14.23 -7.11 -3.15
N GLY A 327 13.43 -6.85 -4.19
CA GLY A 327 13.47 -5.65 -5.01
C GLY A 327 12.36 -4.65 -4.65
N ASP A 328 11.43 -5.07 -3.80
CA ASP A 328 10.37 -4.25 -3.23
C ASP A 328 10.99 -3.02 -2.50
N PRO A 329 10.57 -1.79 -2.86
CA PRO A 329 11.02 -0.56 -2.24
C PRO A 329 10.97 -0.54 -0.70
N MET A 330 9.93 -1.11 -0.09
CA MET A 330 9.76 -1.14 1.37
C MET A 330 10.83 -1.99 2.06
N VAL A 331 11.42 -2.98 1.38
CA VAL A 331 12.41 -3.91 1.97
C VAL A 331 13.85 -3.71 1.49
N LYS A 332 14.12 -2.65 0.73
CA LYS A 332 15.48 -2.22 0.41
C LYS A 332 16.11 -1.37 1.51
N VAL A 333 17.44 -1.35 1.56
CA VAL A 333 18.24 -0.41 2.37
C VAL A 333 19.00 0.49 1.42
N GLY A 334 18.50 1.71 1.21
CA GLY A 334 18.87 2.50 0.03
C GLY A 334 18.46 1.74 -1.24
N ASP A 335 19.39 1.57 -2.19
CA ASP A 335 19.14 0.79 -3.41
C ASP A 335 19.49 -0.70 -3.29
N ASN A 336 19.99 -1.14 -2.13
CA ASN A 336 20.48 -2.49 -1.93
C ASN A 336 19.41 -3.44 -1.40
N SER A 337 19.35 -4.66 -1.94
CA SER A 337 18.55 -5.74 -1.37
C SER A 337 19.07 -6.17 0.00
N SER A 338 18.16 -6.45 0.94
CA SER A 338 18.49 -6.90 2.29
C SER A 338 17.61 -8.08 2.69
N LEU A 339 18.22 -9.26 2.86
CA LEU A 339 17.48 -10.45 3.29
C LEU A 339 16.86 -10.24 4.69
N ALA A 340 17.59 -9.56 5.58
CA ALA A 340 17.10 -9.26 6.92
C ALA A 340 15.84 -8.38 6.86
N LYS A 341 15.83 -7.34 6.03
CA LYS A 341 14.68 -6.44 5.92
C LYS A 341 13.49 -7.09 5.22
N VAL A 342 13.75 -7.93 4.19
CA VAL A 342 12.72 -8.80 3.58
C VAL A 342 12.06 -9.68 4.64
N ASN A 343 12.86 -10.38 5.45
CA ASN A 343 12.33 -11.30 6.46
C ASN A 343 11.63 -10.59 7.62
N LEU A 344 12.07 -9.39 7.99
CA LEU A 344 11.33 -8.56 8.95
C LEU A 344 9.94 -8.21 8.40
N TYR A 345 9.85 -7.74 7.15
CA TYR A 345 8.56 -7.42 6.54
C TYR A 345 7.67 -8.66 6.44
N ARG A 346 8.18 -9.77 5.87
CA ARG A 346 7.43 -11.03 5.71
C ARG A 346 6.90 -11.58 7.03
N ALA A 347 7.67 -11.49 8.11
CA ALA A 347 7.22 -11.88 9.45
C ALA A 347 6.07 -11.00 9.99
N GLY A 348 5.97 -9.76 9.52
CA GLY A 348 4.89 -8.82 9.84
C GLY A 348 3.58 -9.07 9.09
N VAL A 349 3.60 -9.88 8.03
CA VAL A 349 2.44 -10.18 7.16
C VAL A 349 2.25 -11.69 6.95
N ASP A 350 2.72 -12.51 7.89
CA ASP A 350 2.59 -13.99 7.87
C ASP A 350 3.07 -14.68 6.59
N GLN A 351 4.07 -14.12 5.92
CA GLN A 351 4.68 -14.73 4.76
C GLN A 351 5.85 -15.64 5.17
N PRO A 352 6.09 -16.76 4.46
CA PRO A 352 7.26 -17.59 4.70
C PRO A 352 8.56 -16.81 4.56
N LEU A 353 9.45 -16.94 5.53
CA LEU A 353 10.76 -16.29 5.50
C LEU A 353 11.60 -16.83 4.33
N ALA A 354 12.29 -15.94 3.64
CA ALA A 354 13.25 -16.30 2.62
C ALA A 354 14.54 -16.82 3.28
N GLN A 355 15.02 -17.98 2.81
CA GLN A 355 16.31 -18.54 3.26
C GLN A 355 17.51 -17.81 2.65
N SER A 356 17.31 -17.20 1.48
CA SER A 356 18.32 -16.42 0.76
C SER A 356 17.64 -15.40 -0.16
N LEU A 357 18.41 -14.43 -0.67
CA LEU A 357 17.91 -13.50 -1.70
C LEU A 357 17.49 -14.22 -2.99
N ALA A 358 18.02 -15.42 -3.28
CA ALA A 358 17.56 -16.21 -4.41
C ALA A 358 16.11 -16.71 -4.23
N ASN A 359 15.66 -16.94 -2.99
CA ASN A 359 14.27 -17.31 -2.69
C ASN A 359 13.31 -16.10 -2.73
N ALA A 360 13.83 -14.88 -2.69
CA ALA A 360 13.08 -13.62 -2.81
C ALA A 360 13.40 -12.91 -4.15
N ASN A 361 13.72 -13.66 -5.20
CA ASN A 361 14.22 -13.11 -6.45
C ASN A 361 13.19 -12.25 -7.20
N THR A 362 13.50 -10.96 -7.39
CA THR A 362 12.62 -10.01 -8.08
C THR A 362 12.37 -10.33 -9.55
N ALA A 363 13.35 -10.86 -10.28
CA ALA A 363 13.14 -11.21 -11.68
C ALA A 363 12.16 -12.39 -11.84
N GLN A 364 12.24 -13.39 -10.96
CA GLN A 364 11.26 -14.48 -10.91
C GLN A 364 9.88 -13.99 -10.51
N TYR A 365 9.81 -13.07 -9.54
CA TYR A 365 8.56 -12.41 -9.19
C TYR A 365 7.95 -11.66 -10.39
N CYS A 366 8.75 -10.90 -11.13
CA CYS A 366 8.30 -10.18 -12.32
C CYS A 366 7.81 -11.11 -13.44
N LEU A 367 8.37 -12.32 -13.58
CA LEU A 367 7.86 -13.33 -14.52
C LEU A 367 6.46 -13.80 -14.10
N SER A 368 6.27 -14.18 -12.83
CA SER A 368 4.95 -14.53 -12.31
C SER A 368 3.95 -13.37 -12.44
N PHE A 369 4.40 -12.14 -12.16
CA PHE A 369 3.56 -10.96 -12.28
C PHE A 369 3.11 -10.74 -13.73
N LEU A 370 4.02 -10.91 -14.69
CA LEU A 370 3.71 -10.82 -16.12
C LEU A 370 2.69 -11.88 -16.56
N ASP A 371 2.88 -13.12 -16.11
CA ASP A 371 2.13 -14.27 -16.60
C ASP A 371 0.69 -14.30 -16.06
N ASN A 372 0.45 -13.70 -14.90
CA ASN A 372 -0.82 -13.85 -14.16
C ASN A 372 -1.65 -12.56 -14.09
N ALA A 373 -1.03 -11.39 -13.87
CA ALA A 373 -1.78 -10.17 -13.59
C ALA A 373 -2.56 -9.64 -14.82
N PRO A 374 -1.95 -9.49 -16.02
CA PRO A 374 -2.63 -8.84 -17.15
C PRO A 374 -3.86 -9.62 -17.62
N SER A 375 -3.79 -10.95 -17.68
CA SER A 375 -4.92 -11.78 -18.12
C SER A 375 -6.08 -11.68 -17.14
N ARG A 376 -5.80 -11.73 -15.82
CA ARG A 376 -6.83 -11.60 -14.78
C ARG A 376 -7.47 -10.21 -14.77
N ILE A 377 -6.68 -9.13 -14.76
CA ILE A 377 -7.19 -7.74 -14.79
C ILE A 377 -8.16 -7.51 -15.97
N PHE A 378 -7.86 -8.08 -17.14
CA PHE A 378 -8.70 -7.93 -18.33
C PHE A 378 -9.93 -8.85 -18.33
N ALA A 379 -9.85 -10.04 -17.72
CA ALA A 379 -11.02 -10.90 -17.51
C ALA A 379 -12.05 -10.20 -16.60
N ASP A 380 -11.57 -9.46 -15.59
CA ASP A 380 -12.38 -8.74 -14.63
C ASP A 380 -12.92 -7.39 -15.14
N LYS A 381 -12.54 -6.95 -16.35
CA LYS A 381 -12.86 -5.61 -16.89
C LYS A 381 -14.34 -5.29 -16.84
N ALA A 382 -15.21 -6.23 -17.21
CA ALA A 382 -16.65 -6.00 -17.28
C ALA A 382 -17.26 -5.66 -15.91
N MET A 383 -16.67 -6.18 -14.83
CA MET A 383 -17.10 -5.96 -13.45
C MET A 383 -16.42 -4.71 -12.86
N THR A 384 -15.11 -4.60 -13.03
CA THR A 384 -14.28 -3.55 -12.42
C THR A 384 -14.47 -2.17 -13.07
N ILE A 385 -14.85 -2.09 -14.34
CA ILE A 385 -15.17 -0.79 -14.98
C ILE A 385 -16.41 -0.11 -14.37
N GLN A 386 -17.27 -0.88 -13.69
CA GLN A 386 -18.50 -0.38 -13.05
C GLN A 386 -18.25 0.15 -11.62
N LYS A 387 -17.03 -0.02 -11.09
CA LYS A 387 -16.67 0.39 -9.73
C LYS A 387 -15.81 1.65 -9.76
N PRO A 388 -15.93 2.51 -8.73
CA PRO A 388 -15.10 3.71 -8.62
C PRO A 388 -13.62 3.33 -8.54
N SER A 389 -12.75 4.24 -8.98
CA SER A 389 -11.31 4.11 -8.77
C SER A 389 -10.97 4.19 -7.28
N ALA A 390 -9.97 3.42 -6.84
CA ALA A 390 -9.39 3.58 -5.50
C ALA A 390 -8.61 4.91 -5.35
N ASP A 391 -8.07 5.43 -6.46
CA ASP A 391 -7.52 6.79 -6.53
C ASP A 391 -8.07 7.53 -7.77
N PRO A 392 -9.08 8.40 -7.58
CA PRO A 392 -9.67 9.19 -8.66
C PRO A 392 -8.71 10.19 -9.33
N LEU A 393 -7.59 10.54 -8.69
CA LEU A 393 -6.57 11.42 -9.26
C LEU A 393 -5.67 10.68 -10.26
N LEU A 394 -5.65 9.35 -10.20
CA LEU A 394 -4.80 8.49 -11.03
C LEU A 394 -5.59 7.74 -12.10
N ALA A 395 -6.83 7.34 -11.81
CA ALA A 395 -7.67 6.56 -12.72
C ALA A 395 -9.17 6.86 -12.52
N ASN A 396 -9.97 6.67 -13.57
CA ASN A 396 -11.40 7.01 -13.53
C ASN A 396 -12.33 5.87 -13.03
N ASN A 397 -11.86 4.62 -13.01
CA ASN A 397 -12.58 3.46 -12.47
C ASN A 397 -11.59 2.39 -11.98
N LEU A 398 -12.11 1.35 -11.32
CA LEU A 398 -11.26 0.30 -10.74
C LEU A 398 -10.46 -0.48 -11.81
N PHE A 399 -11.03 -0.71 -13.00
CA PHE A 399 -10.30 -1.36 -14.11
C PHE A 399 -9.06 -0.56 -14.53
N THR A 400 -9.22 0.75 -14.77
CA THR A 400 -8.12 1.62 -15.18
C THR A 400 -7.11 1.84 -14.06
N PHE A 401 -7.56 1.81 -12.81
CA PHE A 401 -6.68 1.84 -11.63
C PHE A 401 -5.78 0.60 -11.57
N LEU A 402 -6.35 -0.62 -11.69
CA LEU A 402 -5.56 -1.87 -11.67
C LEU A 402 -4.56 -1.93 -12.84
N ALA A 403 -4.98 -1.50 -14.03
CA ALA A 403 -4.10 -1.42 -15.19
C ALA A 403 -2.92 -0.45 -14.97
N GLN A 404 -3.18 0.71 -14.37
CA GLN A 404 -2.15 1.69 -14.04
C GLN A 404 -1.23 1.19 -12.91
N ARG A 405 -1.79 0.57 -11.87
CA ARG A 405 -1.07 -0.06 -10.74
C ARG A 405 -0.08 -1.10 -11.24
N PHE A 406 -0.52 -1.97 -12.16
CA PHE A 406 0.37 -2.92 -12.84
C PHE A 406 1.53 -2.21 -13.55
N ASN A 407 1.25 -1.17 -14.34
CA ASN A 407 2.28 -0.44 -15.08
C ASN A 407 3.26 0.32 -14.19
N GLY A 408 2.80 0.89 -13.08
CA GLY A 408 3.64 1.52 -12.07
C GLY A 408 4.62 0.51 -11.48
N SER A 409 4.10 -0.64 -11.05
CA SER A 409 4.85 -1.74 -10.46
C SER A 409 5.85 -2.37 -11.44
N TRP A 410 5.45 -2.53 -12.70
CA TRP A 410 6.28 -3.06 -13.78
C TRP A 410 7.43 -2.12 -14.16
N GLY A 411 7.18 -0.81 -14.09
CA GLY A 411 8.08 0.24 -14.54
C GLY A 411 9.28 0.48 -13.63
N PRO A 412 10.21 1.36 -14.06
CA PRO A 412 11.44 1.65 -13.31
C PRO A 412 11.21 2.33 -11.95
N GLY A 413 10.01 2.90 -11.73
CA GLY A 413 9.62 3.49 -10.44
C GLY A 413 9.07 2.49 -9.42
N GLY A 414 8.80 1.24 -9.84
CA GLY A 414 8.39 0.15 -8.95
C GLY A 414 9.46 -0.93 -8.87
N LEU A 415 9.10 -2.17 -9.20
CA LEU A 415 10.02 -3.32 -9.19
C LEU A 415 11.03 -3.33 -10.35
N ASN A 416 10.87 -2.41 -11.33
CA ASN A 416 11.69 -2.35 -12.54
C ASN A 416 11.70 -3.67 -13.34
N CYS A 417 10.56 -4.36 -13.40
CA CYS A 417 10.40 -5.59 -14.18
C CYS A 417 10.79 -5.39 -15.65
N GLN A 418 10.49 -4.21 -16.22
CA GLN A 418 10.93 -3.86 -17.57
C GLN A 418 12.46 -3.92 -17.73
N GLY A 419 13.20 -3.37 -16.78
CA GLY A 419 14.67 -3.40 -16.81
C GLY A 419 15.23 -4.79 -16.52
N LEU A 420 14.64 -5.51 -15.56
CA LEU A 420 15.08 -6.85 -15.16
C LEU A 420 14.87 -7.90 -16.26
N LEU A 421 13.77 -7.81 -17.00
CA LEU A 421 13.40 -8.79 -18.02
C LEU A 421 13.67 -8.32 -19.46
N GLY A 422 13.97 -7.03 -19.66
CA GLY A 422 14.14 -6.46 -20.99
C GLY A 422 12.83 -6.43 -21.81
N LEU A 423 11.68 -6.40 -21.14
CA LEU A 423 10.35 -6.48 -21.76
C LEU A 423 9.51 -5.23 -21.43
N GLN A 424 8.91 -4.63 -22.45
CA GLN A 424 7.90 -3.60 -22.26
C GLN A 424 6.64 -4.16 -21.59
N SER A 425 5.93 -3.31 -20.85
CA SER A 425 4.64 -3.70 -20.25
C SER A 425 3.68 -4.22 -21.33
N PRO A 426 2.96 -5.33 -21.07
CA PRO A 426 1.89 -5.82 -21.93
C PRO A 426 0.63 -4.95 -21.90
N ILE A 427 0.51 -4.00 -20.97
CA ILE A 427 -0.65 -3.13 -20.82
C ILE A 427 -0.32 -1.72 -21.33
N LYS A 428 -1.05 -1.28 -22.36
CA LYS A 428 -1.00 0.09 -22.87
C LYS A 428 -2.13 0.91 -22.25
N LEU A 429 -1.77 1.97 -21.53
CA LEU A 429 -2.71 2.92 -20.94
C LEU A 429 -3.11 4.01 -21.94
N THR A 430 -4.35 4.45 -21.84
CA THR A 430 -4.87 5.67 -22.49
C THR A 430 -5.10 6.71 -21.41
N MET A 431 -4.42 7.86 -21.55
CA MET A 431 -4.44 8.94 -20.56
C MET A 431 -5.32 10.10 -21.04
N GLN A 432 -6.05 10.74 -20.12
CA GLN A 432 -6.65 12.05 -20.29
C GLN A 432 -6.08 12.99 -19.22
N GLY A 433 -5.10 13.81 -19.60
CA GLY A 433 -4.26 14.50 -18.62
C GLY A 433 -3.48 13.48 -17.79
N ASN A 434 -3.58 13.57 -16.46
CA ASN A 434 -2.92 12.65 -15.52
C ASN A 434 -3.78 11.43 -15.16
N ILE A 435 -5.01 11.34 -15.66
CA ILE A 435 -5.97 10.29 -15.30
C ILE A 435 -5.95 9.21 -16.37
N THR A 436 -5.82 7.95 -15.95
CA THR A 436 -5.98 6.78 -16.81
C THR A 436 -7.46 6.57 -17.10
N VAL A 437 -7.84 6.58 -18.38
CA VAL A 437 -9.26 6.49 -18.81
C VAL A 437 -9.61 5.21 -19.56
N ASP A 438 -8.62 4.51 -20.10
CA ASP A 438 -8.78 3.16 -20.67
C ASP A 438 -7.44 2.42 -20.66
N ALA A 439 -7.48 1.10 -20.87
CA ALA A 439 -6.31 0.25 -21.01
C ALA A 439 -6.55 -0.89 -22.00
N THR A 440 -5.51 -1.24 -22.76
CA THR A 440 -5.54 -2.31 -23.78
C THR A 440 -4.38 -3.27 -23.61
N LEU A 441 -4.63 -4.56 -23.82
CA LEU A 441 -3.60 -5.59 -23.82
C LEU A 441 -2.94 -5.62 -25.21
N VAL A 442 -1.62 -5.42 -25.25
CA VAL A 442 -0.85 -5.33 -26.50
C VAL A 442 0.24 -6.40 -26.62
N GLY A 443 0.33 -7.30 -25.63
CA GLY A 443 1.38 -8.31 -25.50
C GLY A 443 2.75 -7.74 -25.14
N THR A 444 3.66 -8.60 -24.68
CA THR A 444 5.03 -8.19 -24.35
C THR A 444 5.88 -8.03 -25.60
N ARG A 445 6.78 -7.04 -25.56
CA ARG A 445 7.74 -6.76 -26.63
C ARG A 445 9.11 -6.49 -26.03
N PRO A 446 10.21 -6.89 -26.68
CA PRO A 446 11.54 -6.51 -26.22
C PRO A 446 11.68 -4.98 -26.15
N VAL A 447 12.34 -4.49 -25.11
CA VAL A 447 12.78 -3.10 -25.05
C VAL A 447 13.81 -2.92 -26.17
N LYS A 448 13.50 -2.09 -27.17
CA LYS A 448 14.48 -1.74 -28.21
C LYS A 448 15.67 -1.08 -27.52
N GLY A 449 16.85 -1.71 -27.60
CA GLY A 449 18.07 -1.13 -27.06
C GLY A 449 18.28 0.28 -27.60
N LYS A 450 18.68 1.21 -26.74
CA LYS A 450 19.41 2.38 -27.23
C LYS A 450 20.62 1.82 -27.97
N GLN A 451 20.68 2.01 -29.29
CA GLN A 451 21.96 1.89 -29.99
C GLN A 451 22.94 2.81 -29.26
N ASP A 452 24.10 2.24 -28.90
CA ASP A 452 25.23 2.98 -28.37
C ASP A 452 25.45 4.25 -29.20
N GLN A 453 25.18 5.42 -28.60
CA GLN A 453 25.82 6.65 -29.02
C GLN A 453 27.25 6.66 -28.46
N ASN A 454 28.07 5.69 -28.88
CA ASN A 454 29.51 5.82 -28.82
C ASN A 454 30.00 6.25 -30.21
N GLN A 455 29.94 7.57 -30.39
CA GLN A 455 30.72 8.27 -31.40
C GLN A 455 32.20 7.93 -31.18
N PRO A 456 32.96 7.52 -32.21
CA PRO A 456 34.30 6.96 -32.02
C PRO A 456 35.26 8.02 -31.50
N ALA A 457 35.79 7.79 -30.29
CA ALA A 457 36.95 8.50 -29.78
C ALA A 457 38.17 8.17 -30.66
N LYS A 458 38.86 9.24 -31.08
CA LYS A 458 40.08 9.26 -31.88
C LYS A 458 41.19 8.45 -31.17
N LYS A 459 41.67 7.40 -31.83
CA LYS A 459 42.76 6.52 -31.38
C LYS A 459 44.11 7.25 -31.37
N PRO A 460 44.97 7.10 -30.35
CA PRO A 460 46.41 7.21 -30.51
C PRO A 460 47.03 5.84 -30.81
N ASP A 461 47.98 5.91 -31.73
CA ASP A 461 48.77 4.83 -32.29
C ASP A 461 49.70 4.17 -31.25
N THR A 462 49.91 2.86 -31.35
CA THR A 462 51.20 2.19 -31.07
C THR A 462 51.17 0.69 -31.39
N ASP A 463 52.16 0.34 -32.20
CA ASP A 463 52.71 -0.92 -32.72
C ASP A 463 52.38 -2.32 -32.16
N LYS A 464 52.08 -3.18 -33.14
CA LYS A 464 52.64 -4.51 -33.46
C LYS A 464 53.20 -5.40 -32.33
N GLN A 465 52.55 -6.55 -32.13
CA GLN A 465 53.21 -7.85 -32.36
C GLN A 465 52.20 -8.97 -32.64
N GLN A 466 52.60 -9.87 -33.53
CA GLN A 466 51.82 -10.90 -34.22
C GLN A 466 52.17 -12.28 -33.66
N SER A 467 51.15 -13.11 -33.39
CA SER A 467 51.28 -14.58 -33.42
C SER A 467 49.91 -15.25 -33.44
N THR A 468 49.63 -15.97 -34.53
CA THR A 468 48.53 -16.93 -34.76
C THR A 468 48.74 -18.24 -33.97
N PRO A 469 47.69 -19.07 -33.78
CA PRO A 469 47.50 -20.22 -34.70
C PRO A 469 46.04 -20.62 -35.02
N THR A 470 45.96 -21.39 -36.11
CA THR A 470 44.89 -22.05 -36.87
C THR A 470 43.98 -23.01 -36.08
N PRO A 471 42.71 -23.26 -36.52
CA PRO A 471 41.80 -24.23 -35.91
C PRO A 471 41.90 -25.64 -36.51
N VAL A 472 41.68 -26.68 -35.70
CA VAL A 472 41.54 -28.07 -36.14
C VAL A 472 40.18 -28.63 -35.71
N ALA A 473 39.46 -29.17 -36.68
CA ALA A 473 38.20 -29.89 -36.55
C ALA A 473 38.41 -31.36 -36.14
N THR A 474 37.45 -31.96 -35.45
CA THR A 474 37.17 -33.41 -35.55
C THR A 474 35.68 -33.69 -35.29
N GLN A 475 35.12 -34.53 -36.16
CA GLN A 475 33.73 -34.97 -36.27
C GLN A 475 33.43 -36.22 -35.40
N PRO A 476 32.18 -36.76 -35.39
CA PRO A 476 31.55 -37.40 -34.23
C PRO A 476 31.57 -38.94 -34.25
N ALA A 477 31.19 -39.57 -33.14
CA ALA A 477 30.83 -40.99 -33.09
C ALA A 477 29.55 -41.22 -32.28
N THR A 478 28.65 -41.98 -32.91
CA THR A 478 27.35 -42.49 -32.45
C THR A 478 27.50 -43.72 -31.56
N GLY A 479 26.59 -43.89 -30.60
CA GLY A 479 26.46 -45.11 -29.78
C GLY A 479 25.12 -45.15 -29.05
N LYS A 480 24.37 -46.25 -29.23
CA LYS A 480 22.97 -46.48 -28.84
C LYS A 480 22.81 -47.07 -27.42
N GLN A 481 21.65 -46.74 -26.80
CA GLN A 481 20.86 -47.46 -25.77
C GLN A 481 21.52 -47.61 -24.37
N GLN A 482 20.82 -47.51 -23.23
CA GLN A 482 19.61 -48.25 -22.87
C GLN A 482 18.93 -47.64 -21.62
N GLN A 483 17.61 -47.77 -21.58
CA GLN A 483 16.67 -47.38 -20.54
C GLN A 483 16.68 -48.39 -19.37
N SER A 484 16.61 -47.94 -18.11
CA SER A 484 16.11 -48.75 -16.98
C SER A 484 15.48 -47.88 -15.89
N THR A 485 14.24 -48.23 -15.54
CA THR A 485 13.44 -47.76 -14.40
C THR A 485 13.67 -48.66 -13.16
N PRO A 486 13.17 -48.31 -11.95
CA PRO A 486 13.88 -48.53 -10.69
C PRO A 486 13.38 -49.77 -9.90
N THR A 487 14.13 -50.16 -8.86
CA THR A 487 13.69 -51.13 -7.83
C THR A 487 14.16 -50.67 -6.44
N PRO A 488 13.38 -50.89 -5.36
CA PRO A 488 13.54 -50.20 -4.07
C PRO A 488 14.27 -51.04 -3.01
N VAL A 489 14.39 -50.45 -1.81
CA VAL A 489 14.57 -51.04 -0.45
C VAL A 489 15.89 -50.67 0.25
N ALA A 490 15.77 -49.93 1.37
CA ALA A 490 16.20 -50.40 2.70
C ALA A 490 15.71 -49.45 3.82
N THR A 491 14.90 -50.01 4.72
CA THR A 491 14.52 -49.47 6.04
C THR A 491 15.69 -49.61 7.02
N PRO A 492 15.90 -48.67 7.96
CA PRO A 492 16.62 -48.94 9.20
C PRO A 492 15.67 -49.08 10.39
N THR A 493 15.72 -50.23 11.05
CA THR A 493 15.12 -50.50 12.37
C THR A 493 16.08 -50.09 13.48
N ALA A 494 15.51 -49.62 14.58
CA ALA A 494 16.16 -49.13 15.80
C ALA A 494 16.90 -50.22 16.61
N THR A 495 18.00 -49.84 17.28
CA THR A 495 18.34 -50.27 18.66
C THR A 495 19.44 -49.39 19.26
N GLY A 496 19.32 -49.00 20.54
CA GLY A 496 20.46 -48.56 21.36
C GLY A 496 20.22 -47.36 22.29
N THR A 497 19.73 -47.61 23.51
CA THR A 497 19.79 -46.71 24.68
C THR A 497 21.25 -46.62 25.20
N PRO A 498 21.70 -45.47 25.75
CA PRO A 498 21.98 -45.48 27.19
C PRO A 498 21.68 -44.17 27.97
N GLN A 499 21.19 -44.41 29.20
CA GLN A 499 21.35 -43.70 30.47
C GLN A 499 20.71 -42.32 30.74
N GLN A 500 19.85 -42.36 31.76
CA GLN A 500 19.24 -41.27 32.52
C GLN A 500 20.29 -40.37 33.20
N GLN A 501 20.07 -39.06 33.11
CA GLN A 501 20.48 -38.10 34.14
C GLN A 501 19.23 -37.44 34.75
N SER A 502 19.35 -37.22 36.05
CA SER A 502 18.39 -36.83 37.08
C SER A 502 17.40 -35.71 36.73
N ILE A 503 16.13 -35.99 37.03
CA ILE A 503 15.01 -35.05 37.12
C ILE A 503 15.10 -34.28 38.46
N PRO A 504 15.00 -32.94 38.48
CA PRO A 504 14.76 -32.20 39.73
C PRO A 504 13.32 -32.39 40.20
N SER A 505 13.15 -32.70 41.49
CA SER A 505 11.88 -32.95 42.18
C SER A 505 10.88 -31.79 42.10
N PRO A 506 9.56 -32.08 42.17
CA PRO A 506 8.50 -31.06 42.13
C PRO A 506 8.47 -30.22 43.40
N VAL A 507 8.33 -28.91 43.23
CA VAL A 507 8.10 -27.93 44.30
C VAL A 507 6.73 -28.20 44.94
N ALA A 508 6.73 -28.20 46.27
CA ALA A 508 5.64 -28.60 47.14
C ALA A 508 4.36 -27.76 46.99
N THR A 509 3.23 -28.45 47.07
CA THR A 509 1.88 -27.93 47.29
C THR A 509 1.78 -27.21 48.65
N PRO A 510 1.23 -25.99 48.75
CA PRO A 510 0.84 -25.44 50.04
C PRO A 510 -0.49 -26.05 50.50
N THR A 511 -0.43 -26.69 51.67
CA THR A 511 -1.54 -27.27 52.42
C THR A 511 -2.50 -26.17 52.90
N ALA A 512 -3.79 -26.42 52.73
CA ALA A 512 -4.87 -25.60 53.27
C ALA A 512 -4.90 -25.68 54.81
N THR A 513 -4.81 -24.53 55.47
CA THR A 513 -5.18 -24.37 56.88
C THR A 513 -5.63 -22.93 57.12
N GLY A 514 -6.84 -22.74 57.64
CA GLY A 514 -7.32 -21.46 58.15
C GLY A 514 -8.71 -21.05 57.67
N THR A 515 -9.73 -21.42 58.43
CA THR A 515 -11.08 -20.84 58.38
C THR A 515 -11.03 -19.36 58.79
N PRO A 516 -11.53 -18.40 57.99
CA PRO A 516 -11.74 -17.05 58.48
C PRO A 516 -13.08 -16.95 59.21
N GLN A 517 -13.03 -16.53 60.48
CA GLN A 517 -14.20 -16.08 61.22
C GLN A 517 -14.80 -14.83 60.56
N GLN A 518 -16.13 -14.74 60.59
CA GLN A 518 -16.88 -13.52 60.30
C GLN A 518 -16.37 -12.36 61.16
N GLN A 519 -15.99 -11.26 60.50
CA GLN A 519 -15.94 -9.95 61.12
C GLN A 519 -16.83 -8.98 60.36
N SER A 520 -17.52 -8.19 61.16
CA SER A 520 -18.66 -7.33 60.90
C SER A 520 -18.42 -6.21 59.89
N ILE A 521 -19.48 -5.94 59.13
CA ILE A 521 -19.72 -4.81 58.23
C ILE A 521 -19.46 -3.47 58.97
N PRO A 522 -18.61 -2.57 58.45
CA PRO A 522 -18.64 -1.16 58.82
C PRO A 522 -19.73 -0.42 58.02
N SER A 523 -20.61 0.29 58.75
CA SER A 523 -21.66 1.17 58.22
C SER A 523 -21.11 2.31 57.33
N PRO A 524 -21.91 2.84 56.39
CA PRO A 524 -21.47 3.82 55.40
C PRO A 524 -21.13 5.18 56.02
N VAL A 525 -19.99 5.74 55.62
CA VAL A 525 -19.55 7.10 55.94
C VAL A 525 -20.43 8.10 55.18
N ALA A 526 -20.94 9.08 55.92
CA ALA A 526 -21.86 10.10 55.46
C ALA A 526 -21.25 11.08 54.45
N THR A 527 -22.07 11.45 53.47
CA THR A 527 -21.91 12.53 52.49
C THR A 527 -21.68 13.88 53.19
N PRO A 528 -20.66 14.68 52.81
CA PRO A 528 -20.58 16.07 53.25
C PRO A 528 -21.56 16.93 52.45
N THR A 529 -22.54 17.50 53.17
CA THR A 529 -23.48 18.51 52.68
C THR A 529 -22.74 19.81 52.35
N ALA A 530 -23.06 20.38 51.18
CA ALA A 530 -22.61 21.67 50.73
C ALA A 530 -23.09 22.80 51.66
N THR A 531 -22.20 23.73 52.00
CA THR A 531 -22.56 25.02 52.60
C THR A 531 -21.58 26.08 52.13
N GLY A 532 -22.09 27.21 51.64
CA GLY A 532 -21.33 28.46 51.55
C GLY A 532 -21.17 29.04 50.15
N THR A 533 -22.18 29.82 49.72
CA THR A 533 -22.09 30.84 48.68
C THR A 533 -21.14 31.97 49.10
N PRO A 534 -20.15 32.39 48.30
CA PRO A 534 -19.52 33.69 48.46
C PRO A 534 -20.26 34.75 47.62
N GLN A 535 -20.61 35.85 48.28
CA GLN A 535 -21.17 37.04 47.66
C GLN A 535 -20.19 37.69 46.68
N GLN A 536 -20.75 38.27 45.62
CA GLN A 536 -20.05 39.17 44.70
C GLN A 536 -19.58 40.44 45.40
N GLN A 537 -18.36 40.87 45.12
CA GLN A 537 -17.87 42.20 45.46
C GLN A 537 -17.09 42.81 44.30
N GLY A 538 -17.64 43.89 43.73
CA GLY A 538 -16.90 45.10 43.35
C GLY A 538 -16.10 45.10 42.05
N THR A 539 -16.70 45.66 41.00
CA THR A 539 -16.03 46.34 39.88
C THR A 539 -15.12 47.48 40.38
N PRO A 540 -13.96 47.71 39.76
CA PRO A 540 -13.40 49.06 39.67
C PRO A 540 -13.49 49.58 38.23
N THR A 541 -14.21 50.69 38.10
CA THR A 541 -14.25 51.54 36.91
C THR A 541 -12.97 52.36 36.79
N SER A 542 -12.66 52.71 35.55
CA SER A 542 -11.51 53.44 35.01
C SER A 542 -11.03 54.69 35.77
N THR A 543 -9.74 54.98 35.60
CA THR A 543 -9.24 56.35 35.51
C THR A 543 -8.20 56.41 34.39
N ALA A 544 -8.55 57.11 33.31
CA ALA A 544 -7.66 57.59 32.25
C ALA A 544 -6.72 58.67 32.83
N THR A 545 -5.57 59.08 32.30
CA THR A 545 -5.18 59.49 30.93
C THR A 545 -3.69 59.92 31.08
N GLN A 546 -2.74 59.79 30.15
CA GLN A 546 -2.48 60.58 28.93
C GLN A 546 -0.98 60.39 28.53
N PRO A 547 -0.50 60.90 27.36
CA PRO A 547 0.34 60.19 26.41
C PRO A 547 1.76 60.78 26.28
N VAL A 548 2.68 60.07 25.60
CA VAL A 548 3.70 60.71 24.72
C VAL A 548 4.08 59.77 23.58
N THR A 549 3.96 60.32 22.38
CA THR A 549 4.47 59.91 21.06
C THR A 549 5.99 59.79 20.97
N LYS A 550 6.50 58.81 20.22
CA LYS A 550 7.18 59.05 18.93
C LYS A 550 7.37 57.74 18.15
#